data_AF-A0A2A5NSD4-F1
#
_entry.id   AF-A0A2A5NSD4-F1
#
_cell.length_a   1.000
_cell.length_b   1.000
_cell.length_c   1.000
_cell.angle_alpha   90.00
_cell.angle_beta   90.00
_cell.angle_gamma   90.00
#
_symmetry.space_group_name_H-M   'P 1'
#
loop_
_entity.id
_entity.type
_entity.pdbx_description
1 polymer ?
#
loop_
_entity_poly.entity_id
_entity_poly.type
_entity_poly.pdbx_seq_one_letter_code
_entity_poly.pdbx_strand_id
1 'polypeptide(L)'
;MSGCAGTDPHRPGRKDSSMTVAQSHGAVERIFAAVQSVVGEDGWTDEQPGWFACGSGGKKAAQYTCSATRKLPLPAAPDEVASRVVGALEEIGYGGARVQRDETLVPPRPVIAYPNGYNRGAAADGFLVQFQAYDSHADVSIEGHCVSGKAPEFGTPLNPRPTDLP
;
A
#
# COMPACT_ATOMS: atom_id res chain seq x y z
N MET A 1 -7.80 42.42 -6.73
CA MET A 1 -6.67 41.64 -6.17
C MET A 1 -7.11 41.01 -4.87
N SER A 2 -6.66 39.78 -4.64
CA SER A 2 -6.63 39.03 -3.36
C SER A 2 -7.98 38.49 -2.86
N GLY A 3 -8.11 37.20 -2.56
CA GLY A 3 -7.15 36.12 -2.54
C GLY A 3 -7.86 34.76 -2.34
N CYS A 4 -7.31 33.72 -2.95
CA CYS A 4 -7.80 32.35 -2.85
C CYS A 4 -7.67 31.84 -1.41
N ALA A 5 -8.79 31.39 -0.83
CA ALA A 5 -8.77 30.59 0.37
C ALA A 5 -8.18 29.21 0.02
N GLY A 6 -6.92 28.99 0.40
CA GLY A 6 -6.29 27.69 0.31
C GLY A 6 -6.96 26.72 1.29
N THR A 7 -7.65 25.73 0.77
CA THR A 7 -7.94 24.48 1.47
C THR A 7 -6.62 23.77 1.73
N ASP A 8 -6.22 23.72 3.00
CA ASP A 8 -5.03 23.02 3.48
C ASP A 8 -5.39 21.54 3.76
N PRO A 9 -4.93 20.54 2.96
CA PRO A 9 -5.22 19.13 3.20
C PRO A 9 -3.97 18.47 3.79
N HIS A 10 -3.57 18.83 5.00
CA HIS A 10 -2.53 18.09 5.72
C HIS A 10 -2.85 17.97 7.21
N ARG A 11 -3.78 17.05 7.52
CA ARG A 11 -3.96 16.59 8.89
C ARG A 11 -2.68 15.82 9.28
N PRO A 12 -1.97 16.21 10.34
CA PRO A 12 -0.72 15.54 10.71
C PRO A 12 -1.00 14.08 11.08
N GLY A 13 -0.32 13.16 10.39
CA GLY A 13 -0.42 11.73 10.67
C GLY A 13 -0.04 11.45 12.13
N ARG A 14 -0.95 10.80 12.88
CA ARG A 14 -0.70 10.34 14.24
C ARG A 14 0.21 9.13 14.13
N LYS A 15 1.49 9.30 14.45
CA LYS A 15 2.50 8.22 14.41
C LYS A 15 2.04 7.01 15.22
N ASP A 16 2.22 5.81 14.68
CA ASP A 16 2.12 4.60 15.48
C ASP A 16 3.41 4.46 16.31
N SER A 17 3.30 4.68 17.62
CA SER A 17 4.41 4.55 18.57
C SER A 17 4.62 3.12 19.08
N SER A 18 3.75 2.18 18.71
CA SER A 18 3.85 0.77 19.11
C SER A 18 4.69 -0.07 18.14
N MET A 19 4.97 0.46 16.95
CA MET A 19 5.63 -0.23 15.86
C MET A 19 7.00 0.37 15.53
N THR A 20 7.99 -0.49 15.30
CA THR A 20 9.34 -0.12 14.84
C THR A 20 9.38 0.05 13.32
N VAL A 21 10.43 0.72 12.81
CA VAL A 21 10.74 0.82 11.37
C VAL A 21 10.77 -0.56 10.71
N ALA A 22 11.47 -1.53 11.31
CA ALA A 22 11.55 -2.89 10.76
C ALA A 22 10.19 -3.61 10.73
N GLN A 23 9.35 -3.42 11.76
CA GLN A 23 8.01 -4.01 11.78
C GLN A 23 7.09 -3.38 10.74
N SER A 24 7.19 -2.07 10.50
CA SER A 24 6.44 -1.37 9.46
C SER A 24 6.85 -1.86 8.06
N HIS A 25 8.16 -2.01 7.80
CA HIS A 25 8.67 -2.62 6.57
C HIS A 25 8.13 -4.03 6.35
N GLY A 26 8.31 -4.91 7.34
CA GLY A 26 7.86 -6.30 7.24
C GLY A 26 6.34 -6.43 7.13
N ALA A 27 5.56 -5.45 7.60
CA ALA A 27 4.11 -5.44 7.38
C ALA A 27 3.76 -5.22 5.91
N VAL A 28 4.44 -4.29 5.23
CA VAL A 28 4.28 -4.05 3.78
C VAL A 28 4.69 -5.27 2.98
N GLU A 29 5.83 -5.89 3.29
CA GLU A 29 6.30 -7.11 2.61
C GLU A 29 5.31 -8.27 2.77
N ARG A 30 4.75 -8.46 3.98
CA ARG A 30 3.73 -9.49 4.22
C ARG A 30 2.43 -9.24 3.44
N ILE A 31 1.99 -7.97 3.34
CA ILE A 31 0.81 -7.61 2.54
C ILE A 31 1.08 -7.92 1.06
N PHE A 32 2.24 -7.51 0.55
CA PHE A 32 2.59 -7.75 -0.85
C PHE A 32 2.65 -9.25 -1.15
N ALA A 33 3.32 -10.04 -0.30
CA ALA A 33 3.37 -11.50 -0.42
C ALA A 33 1.97 -12.15 -0.38
N ALA A 34 1.06 -11.66 0.46
CA ALA A 34 -0.32 -12.15 0.50
C ALA A 34 -1.11 -11.81 -0.77
N VAL A 35 -0.83 -10.68 -1.43
CA VAL A 35 -1.38 -10.39 -2.75
C VAL A 35 -0.78 -11.34 -3.79
N GLN A 36 0.54 -11.52 -3.79
CA GLN A 36 1.26 -12.41 -4.72
C GLN A 36 0.76 -13.86 -4.63
N SER A 37 0.47 -14.37 -3.43
CA SER A 37 -0.04 -15.75 -3.25
C SER A 37 -1.40 -15.98 -3.95
N VAL A 38 -2.17 -14.91 -4.18
CA VAL A 38 -3.47 -14.97 -4.87
C VAL A 38 -3.33 -14.70 -6.36
N VAL A 39 -2.58 -13.66 -6.75
CA VAL A 39 -2.52 -13.22 -8.15
C VAL A 39 -1.40 -13.91 -8.94
N GLY A 40 -0.44 -14.53 -8.26
CA GLY A 40 0.77 -15.12 -8.81
C GLY A 40 2.03 -14.31 -8.46
N GLU A 41 3.13 -15.03 -8.24
CA GLU A 41 4.45 -14.47 -7.88
C GLU A 41 5.18 -13.85 -9.08
N ASP A 42 4.89 -14.29 -10.29
CA ASP A 42 5.54 -13.82 -11.51
C ASP A 42 4.86 -12.60 -12.14
N GLY A 43 5.62 -11.85 -12.95
CA GLY A 43 5.09 -10.80 -13.84
C GLY A 43 4.87 -9.44 -13.20
N TRP A 44 5.35 -9.25 -11.96
CA TRP A 44 5.40 -7.94 -11.31
C TRP A 44 6.45 -7.06 -11.97
N THR A 45 6.06 -5.84 -12.25
CA THR A 45 6.86 -4.80 -12.89
C THR A 45 6.51 -3.45 -12.28
N ASP A 46 7.28 -2.42 -12.63
CA ASP A 46 7.08 -1.06 -12.14
C ASP A 46 7.07 -0.96 -10.60
N GLU A 47 7.79 -1.89 -9.95
CA GLU A 47 7.96 -1.93 -8.51
C GLU A 47 8.66 -0.66 -8.04
N GLN A 48 7.98 0.06 -7.15
CA GLN A 48 8.46 1.30 -6.53
C GLN A 48 8.49 1.16 -5.01
N PRO A 49 9.32 0.25 -4.46
CA PRO A 49 9.58 0.20 -3.04
C PRO A 49 10.38 1.43 -2.61
N GLY A 50 10.06 2.00 -1.45
CA GLY A 50 10.79 3.17 -0.99
C GLY A 50 10.49 3.59 0.44
N TRP A 51 11.46 4.27 1.03
CA TRP A 51 11.31 4.92 2.33
C TRP A 51 11.08 6.42 2.16
N PHE A 52 10.06 6.93 2.86
CA PHE A 52 9.69 8.34 2.85
C PHE A 52 9.64 8.89 4.26
N ALA A 53 9.95 10.19 4.40
CA ALA A 53 9.76 10.90 5.66
C ALA A 53 8.28 11.29 5.81
N CYS A 54 7.66 10.90 6.91
CA CYS A 54 6.23 11.14 7.18
C CYS A 54 5.99 11.96 8.47
N GLY A 55 7.07 12.43 9.10
CA GLY A 55 6.99 13.19 10.35
C GLY A 55 6.74 14.68 10.15
N SER A 56 5.97 15.30 11.05
CA SER A 56 5.76 16.74 11.12
C SER A 56 6.48 17.38 12.32
N GLY A 57 6.68 18.70 12.28
CA GLY A 57 7.20 19.49 13.41
C GLY A 57 8.60 19.07 13.89
N GLY A 58 9.50 18.67 12.96
CA GLY A 58 10.87 18.28 13.27
C GLY A 58 11.05 16.89 13.90
N LYS A 59 9.94 16.15 14.14
CA LYS A 59 10.02 14.79 14.69
C LYS A 59 10.28 13.78 13.58
N LYS A 60 11.44 13.13 13.61
CA LYS A 60 11.80 12.04 12.68
C LYS A 60 10.73 10.93 12.70
N ALA A 61 10.20 10.60 11.52
CA ALA A 61 9.36 9.44 11.29
C ALA A 61 9.55 8.98 9.84
N ALA A 62 9.35 7.69 9.64
CA ALA A 62 9.55 7.04 8.36
C ALA A 62 8.35 6.15 8.03
N GLN A 63 8.10 6.03 6.73
CA GLN A 63 7.07 5.18 6.16
C GLN A 63 7.71 4.44 5.00
N TYR A 64 7.53 3.12 4.97
CA TYR A 64 7.89 2.32 3.81
C TYR A 64 6.66 2.15 2.94
N THR A 65 6.83 2.22 1.63
CA THR A 65 5.74 2.03 0.67
C THR A 65 6.19 1.08 -0.42
N CYS A 66 5.25 0.34 -0.99
CA CYS A 66 5.46 -0.46 -2.19
C CYS A 66 4.28 -0.25 -3.13
N SER A 67 4.55 0.04 -4.40
CA SER A 67 3.55 -0.03 -5.46
C SER A 67 4.10 -0.89 -6.59
N ALA A 68 3.26 -1.72 -7.18
CA ALA A 68 3.66 -2.64 -8.24
C ALA A 68 2.47 -3.00 -9.13
N THR A 69 2.78 -3.32 -10.40
CA THR A 69 1.79 -3.78 -11.38
C THR A 69 2.19 -5.14 -11.92
N ARG A 70 1.30 -6.12 -11.79
CA ARG A 70 1.47 -7.45 -12.38
C ARG A 70 0.90 -7.49 -13.79
N LYS A 71 1.76 -7.53 -14.81
CA LYS A 71 1.39 -7.49 -16.24
C LYS A 71 1.19 -8.88 -16.85
N LEU A 72 0.41 -9.71 -16.17
CA LEU A 72 0.02 -11.04 -16.65
C LEU A 72 -1.48 -11.24 -16.43
N PRO A 73 -2.13 -12.10 -17.24
CA PRO A 73 -3.52 -12.47 -17.02
C PRO A 73 -3.77 -12.91 -15.58
N LEU A 74 -4.93 -12.55 -15.06
CA LEU A 74 -5.37 -12.99 -13.75
C LEU A 74 -5.65 -14.50 -13.75
N PRO A 75 -5.40 -15.21 -12.63
CA PRO A 75 -5.67 -16.65 -12.51
C PRO A 75 -7.17 -16.99 -12.46
N ALA A 76 -8.03 -15.98 -12.29
CA ALA A 76 -9.49 -16.09 -12.26
C ALA A 76 -10.13 -14.75 -12.66
N ALA A 77 -11.46 -14.67 -12.68
CA ALA A 77 -12.17 -13.42 -12.95
C ALA A 77 -11.81 -12.33 -11.91
N PRO A 78 -11.77 -11.03 -12.28
CA PRO A 78 -11.38 -9.95 -11.37
C PRO A 78 -12.10 -9.96 -10.01
N ASP A 79 -13.42 -10.17 -10.00
CA ASP A 79 -14.22 -10.19 -8.77
C ASP A 79 -13.84 -11.36 -7.84
N GLU A 80 -13.51 -12.52 -8.42
CA GLU A 80 -13.06 -13.69 -7.67
C GLU A 80 -11.65 -13.47 -7.11
N VAL A 81 -10.74 -12.91 -7.92
CA VAL A 81 -9.39 -12.54 -7.46
C VAL A 81 -9.44 -11.53 -6.32
N ALA A 82 -10.24 -10.47 -6.45
CA ALA A 82 -10.37 -9.47 -5.39
C ALA A 82 -10.92 -10.09 -4.09
N SER A 83 -11.89 -11.00 -4.19
CA SER A 83 -12.43 -11.71 -3.03
C SER A 83 -11.38 -12.59 -2.35
N ARG A 84 -10.56 -13.30 -3.12
CA ARG A 84 -9.45 -14.11 -2.60
C ARG A 84 -8.35 -13.25 -1.96
N VAL A 85 -8.04 -12.09 -2.54
CA VAL A 85 -7.10 -11.12 -1.94
C VAL A 85 -7.62 -10.62 -0.59
N VAL A 86 -8.92 -10.31 -0.47
CA VAL A 86 -9.51 -9.97 0.83
C VAL A 86 -9.30 -11.10 1.85
N GLY A 87 -9.54 -12.35 1.46
CA GLY A 87 -9.29 -13.51 2.33
C GLY A 87 -7.83 -13.62 2.78
N ALA A 88 -6.88 -13.48 1.85
CA ALA A 88 -5.45 -13.52 2.17
C ALA A 88 -5.01 -12.37 3.10
N LEU A 89 -5.60 -11.18 2.95
CA LEU A 89 -5.37 -10.05 3.85
C LEU A 89 -5.94 -10.30 5.25
N GLU A 90 -7.11 -10.92 5.35
CA GLU A 90 -7.72 -11.28 6.61
C GLU A 90 -6.87 -12.30 7.39
N GLU A 91 -6.33 -13.33 6.71
CA GLU A 91 -5.45 -14.35 7.30
C GLU A 91 -4.20 -13.77 7.97
N ILE A 92 -3.69 -12.64 7.47
CA ILE A 92 -2.52 -11.96 8.04
C ILE A 92 -2.88 -10.79 8.97
N GLY A 93 -4.16 -10.64 9.34
CA GLY A 93 -4.62 -9.72 10.37
C GLY A 93 -5.23 -8.40 9.89
N TYR A 94 -5.47 -8.21 8.58
CA TYR A 94 -6.16 -7.02 8.04
C TYR A 94 -7.66 -7.28 7.84
N GLY A 95 -8.29 -7.86 8.87
CA GLY A 95 -9.73 -8.08 8.90
C GLY A 95 -10.50 -6.78 8.71
N GLY A 96 -11.57 -6.83 7.91
CA GLY A 96 -12.35 -5.65 7.53
C GLY A 96 -11.96 -5.05 6.17
N ALA A 97 -10.91 -5.54 5.52
CA ALA A 97 -10.74 -5.37 4.08
C ALA A 97 -11.98 -5.90 3.35
N ARG A 98 -12.45 -5.20 2.32
CA ARG A 98 -13.63 -5.58 1.57
C ARG A 98 -13.49 -5.22 0.10
N VAL A 99 -14.09 -6.04 -0.75
CA VAL A 99 -14.27 -5.70 -2.16
C VAL A 99 -15.32 -4.60 -2.26
N GLN A 100 -14.97 -3.52 -2.95
CA GLN A 100 -15.89 -2.49 -3.42
C GLN A 100 -15.86 -2.51 -4.94
N ARG A 101 -16.84 -1.88 -5.57
CA ARG A 101 -16.90 -1.75 -7.03
C ARG A 101 -16.88 -0.28 -7.39
N ASP A 102 -15.98 0.09 -8.30
CA ASP A 102 -15.96 1.43 -8.86
C ASP A 102 -16.62 1.42 -10.23
N GLU A 103 -17.86 1.90 -10.27
CA GLU A 103 -18.68 2.05 -11.48
C GLU A 103 -18.28 3.27 -12.33
N THR A 104 -17.39 4.14 -11.83
CA THR A 104 -16.91 5.33 -12.56
C THR A 104 -15.71 5.01 -13.46
N LEU A 105 -15.06 3.86 -13.24
CA LEU A 105 -13.99 3.35 -14.08
C LEU A 105 -14.58 2.66 -15.31
N VAL A 106 -13.86 2.70 -16.43
CA VAL A 106 -14.26 2.04 -17.69
C VAL A 106 -13.17 1.05 -18.12
N PRO A 107 -13.43 -0.27 -18.07
CA PRO A 107 -14.63 -0.91 -17.53
C PRO A 107 -14.72 -0.82 -16.00
N PRO A 108 -15.95 -0.94 -15.42
CA PRO A 108 -16.13 -1.09 -13.97
C PRO A 108 -15.37 -2.29 -13.45
N ARG A 109 -14.74 -2.15 -12.28
CA ARG A 109 -13.87 -3.19 -11.72
C ARG A 109 -13.91 -3.26 -10.20
N PRO A 110 -13.58 -4.42 -9.61
CA PRO A 110 -13.43 -4.54 -8.18
C PRO A 110 -12.18 -3.80 -7.70
N VAL A 111 -12.34 -3.11 -6.59
CA VAL A 111 -11.29 -2.37 -5.89
C VAL A 111 -11.31 -2.74 -4.42
N ILE A 112 -10.13 -2.91 -3.83
CA ILE A 112 -9.97 -3.10 -2.39
C ILE A 112 -9.25 -1.88 -1.87
N ALA A 113 -9.74 -1.32 -0.77
CA ALA A 113 -9.01 -0.30 -0.03
C ALA A 113 -9.24 -0.48 1.47
N TYR A 114 -8.17 -0.47 2.25
CA TYR A 114 -8.18 -0.71 3.69
C TYR A 114 -7.26 0.31 4.39
N PRO A 115 -7.61 0.80 5.60
CA PRO A 115 -8.77 0.43 6.41
C PRO A 115 -10.05 1.19 6.10
N ASN A 116 -9.96 2.38 5.53
CA ASN A 116 -11.12 3.29 5.45
C ASN A 116 -12.08 2.97 4.28
N GLY A 117 -11.69 2.10 3.35
CA GLY A 117 -12.42 1.89 2.10
C GLY A 117 -11.97 2.81 0.97
N TYR A 118 -12.54 2.59 -0.21
CA TYR A 118 -12.08 3.22 -1.44
C TYR A 118 -12.47 4.69 -1.46
N ASN A 119 -11.57 5.57 -1.93
CA ASN A 119 -11.72 7.03 -1.90
C ASN A 119 -11.92 7.66 -0.52
N ARG A 120 -11.55 6.97 0.57
CA ARG A 120 -11.62 7.51 1.95
C ARG A 120 -10.27 7.89 2.55
N GLY A 121 -9.20 7.77 1.79
CA GLY A 121 -7.84 8.09 2.19
C GLY A 121 -7.23 7.09 3.18
N ALA A 122 -5.96 7.31 3.50
CA ALA A 122 -5.19 6.48 4.43
C ALA A 122 -5.70 6.60 5.88
N ALA A 123 -5.30 5.66 6.72
CA ALA A 123 -5.48 5.71 8.16
C ALA A 123 -4.81 6.95 8.78
N ALA A 124 -5.14 7.25 10.03
CA ALA A 124 -4.59 8.42 10.72
C ALA A 124 -3.07 8.39 10.85
N ASP A 125 -2.44 7.22 10.78
CA ASP A 125 -0.99 7.01 10.79
C ASP A 125 -0.39 6.85 9.38
N GLY A 126 -1.16 7.16 8.33
CA GLY A 126 -0.73 7.04 6.94
C GLY A 126 -0.83 5.64 6.35
N PHE A 127 -1.26 4.63 7.10
CA PHE A 127 -1.37 3.26 6.56
C PHE A 127 -2.51 3.13 5.53
N LEU A 128 -2.22 2.47 4.41
CA LEU A 128 -3.18 2.23 3.34
C LEU A 128 -2.79 0.99 2.54
N VAL A 129 -3.77 0.15 2.21
CA VAL A 129 -3.66 -0.87 1.16
C VAL A 129 -4.67 -0.53 0.08
N GLN A 130 -4.25 -0.52 -1.18
CA GLN A 130 -5.11 -0.45 -2.35
C GLN A 130 -4.77 -1.59 -3.31
N PHE A 131 -5.80 -2.24 -3.84
CA PHE A 131 -5.65 -3.26 -4.87
C PHE A 131 -6.74 -3.09 -5.92
N GLN A 132 -6.38 -3.26 -7.19
CA GLN A 132 -7.31 -3.26 -8.30
C GLN A 132 -7.03 -4.47 -9.20
N ALA A 133 -8.09 -5.21 -9.53
CA ALA A 133 -8.03 -6.32 -10.48
C ALA A 133 -8.64 -5.89 -11.81
N TYR A 134 -7.89 -6.07 -12.88
CA TYR A 134 -8.30 -5.84 -14.26
C TYR A 134 -8.28 -7.18 -15.00
N ASP A 135 -8.96 -7.28 -16.14
CA ASP A 135 -8.88 -8.50 -16.94
C ASP A 135 -7.45 -8.83 -17.43
N SER A 136 -6.59 -7.82 -17.56
CA SER A 136 -5.24 -7.96 -18.12
C SER A 136 -4.09 -7.85 -17.12
N HIS A 137 -4.33 -7.32 -15.92
CA HIS A 137 -3.29 -7.03 -14.93
C HIS A 137 -3.88 -6.86 -13.52
N ALA A 138 -3.00 -6.78 -12.53
CA ALA A 138 -3.35 -6.34 -11.18
C ALA A 138 -2.44 -5.18 -10.76
N ASP A 139 -3.01 -4.21 -10.06
CA ASP A 139 -2.26 -3.14 -9.39
C ASP A 139 -2.37 -3.31 -7.89
N VAL A 140 -1.25 -3.09 -7.19
CA VAL A 140 -1.23 -2.96 -5.73
C VAL A 140 -0.43 -1.74 -5.32
N SER A 141 -0.94 -1.01 -4.35
CA SER A 141 -0.25 0.10 -3.70
C SER A 141 -0.43 -0.03 -2.19
N ILE A 142 0.69 0.00 -1.47
CA ILE A 142 0.76 -0.22 -0.03
C ILE A 142 1.56 0.94 0.56
N GLU A 143 0.92 1.72 1.40
CA GLU A 143 1.56 2.68 2.27
C GLU A 143 1.63 2.06 3.68
N GLY A 144 2.84 1.82 4.17
CA GLY A 144 3.05 1.29 5.52
C GLY A 144 2.65 2.26 6.61
N HIS A 145 2.77 1.87 7.88
CA HIS A 145 2.51 2.77 8.99
C HIS A 145 3.62 3.83 9.09
N CYS A 146 3.24 5.10 9.29
CA CYS A 146 4.18 6.15 9.66
C CYS A 146 4.63 5.95 11.11
N VAL A 147 5.87 5.51 11.28
CA VAL A 147 6.44 5.13 12.58
C VAL A 147 7.56 6.06 13.00
N SER A 148 7.77 6.18 14.31
CA SER A 148 8.86 6.99 14.85
C SER A 148 10.22 6.38 14.49
N GLY A 149 11.14 7.19 13.97
CA GLY A 149 12.45 6.72 13.51
C GLY A 149 12.94 7.48 12.28
N LYS A 150 14.13 7.11 11.80
CA LYS A 150 14.64 7.57 10.51
C LYS A 150 14.37 6.52 9.45
N ALA A 151 14.19 6.96 8.21
CA ALA A 151 14.29 6.09 7.06
C ALA A 151 15.69 5.43 7.08
N PRO A 152 15.78 4.10 6.88
CA PRO A 152 17.06 3.43 6.72
C PRO A 152 17.85 4.01 5.54
N GLU A 153 19.17 4.08 5.71
CA GLU A 153 20.08 4.54 4.65
C GLU A 153 20.14 3.54 3.50
N PHE A 154 20.37 4.02 2.27
CA PHE A 154 20.52 3.16 1.10
C PHE A 154 21.72 2.21 1.24
N GLY A 155 21.53 0.94 0.84
CA GLY A 155 22.50 -0.14 1.00
C GLY A 155 22.46 -0.83 2.37
N THR A 156 21.50 -0.49 3.23
CA THR A 156 21.24 -1.26 4.45
C THR A 156 20.29 -2.43 4.15
N PRO A 157 20.24 -3.48 4.99
CA PRO A 157 19.33 -4.60 4.77
C PRO A 157 17.84 -4.20 4.64
N LEU A 158 17.43 -3.11 5.29
CA LEU A 158 16.06 -2.58 5.20
C LEU A 158 15.85 -1.59 4.04
N ASN A 159 16.89 -1.21 3.32
CA ASN A 159 16.84 -0.33 2.15
C ASN A 159 17.97 -0.71 1.19
N PRO A 160 17.94 -1.93 0.61
CA PRO A 160 19.02 -2.44 -0.23
C PRO A 160 19.16 -1.58 -1.49
N ARG A 161 20.34 -1.61 -2.13
CA ARG A 161 20.45 -0.97 -3.45
C ARG A 161 19.71 -1.83 -4.48
N PRO A 162 19.20 -1.22 -5.56
CA PRO A 162 18.55 -1.97 -6.63
C PRO A 162 19.42 -3.12 -7.21
N THR A 163 20.74 -3.00 -7.15
CA THR A 163 21.69 -4.04 -7.59
C THR A 163 21.92 -5.17 -6.59
N ASP A 164 21.41 -5.04 -5.37
CA ASP A 164 21.65 -5.96 -4.26
C ASP A 164 20.42 -6.86 -3.98
N LEU A 165 19.34 -6.71 -4.77
CA LEU A 165 18.20 -7.62 -4.77
C LEU A 165 18.57 -8.89 -5.56
N PRO A 166 18.26 -10.09 -5.05
CA PRO A 166 18.63 -11.38 -5.66
C PRO A 166 17.99 -11.63 -7.03
#